data_AF-A0A319C3F0-F1
#
_entry.id   AF-A0A319C3F0-F1
#
_cell.length_a   1.000
_cell.length_b   1.000
_cell.length_c   1.000
_cell.angle_alpha   90.00
_cell.angle_beta   90.00
_cell.angle_gamma   90.00
#
_symmetry.space_group_name_H-M   'P 1'
#
loop_
_entity.id
_entity.type
_entity.pdbx_description
1 polymer ?
#
loop_
_entity_poly.entity_id
_entity_poly.type
_entity_poly.pdbx_seq_one_letter_code
_entity_poly.pdbx_strand_id
1 'polypeptide(L)'
;LINEAHQLSSIRMKFILTSRPDSYIFSNFDLIVPESHGWKQALQGAESPPHQEMSHHDIRMVLDHKLREVADHHHFGPDWPEKEKLDALVKKADGPWIYASTACGFICDKRAKKEWVKQCLDLLIKDDRHPHERLDGIYTDVLRDVLEVATPEE
;
A
#
# COMPACT_ATOMS: atom_id res chain seq x y z
N LEU A 1 0.73 -16.14 -25.17
CA LEU A 1 1.88 -16.31 -24.24
C LEU A 1 1.69 -17.47 -23.25
N ILE A 2 0.80 -17.40 -22.25
CA ILE A 2 0.62 -18.52 -21.28
C ILE A 2 0.16 -19.80 -21.99
N ASN A 3 -0.78 -19.69 -22.93
CA ASN A 3 -1.31 -20.84 -23.65
C ASN A 3 -0.30 -21.53 -24.58
N GLU A 4 0.76 -20.83 -25.03
CA GLU A 4 1.81 -21.42 -25.88
C GLU A 4 3.00 -21.94 -25.08
N ALA A 5 3.09 -21.60 -23.78
CA ALA A 5 4.25 -21.93 -22.95
C ALA A 5 4.49 -23.44 -22.80
N HIS A 6 3.44 -24.26 -22.87
CA HIS A 6 3.53 -25.72 -22.81
C HIS A 6 4.25 -26.33 -24.04
N GLN A 7 4.38 -25.57 -25.13
CA GLN A 7 5.00 -26.03 -26.39
C GLN A 7 6.53 -25.80 -26.41
N LEU A 8 7.05 -25.03 -25.44
CA LEU A 8 8.48 -24.73 -25.33
C LEU A 8 9.19 -25.85 -24.58
N SER A 9 9.74 -26.82 -25.30
CA SER A 9 10.43 -27.99 -24.73
C SER A 9 11.90 -27.73 -24.37
N SER A 10 12.49 -26.64 -24.83
CA SER A 10 13.92 -26.34 -24.65
C SER A 10 14.23 -25.29 -23.58
N ILE A 11 13.21 -24.67 -22.96
CA ILE A 11 13.39 -23.54 -22.03
C ILE A 11 12.60 -23.80 -20.74
N ARG A 12 13.25 -23.61 -19.58
CA ARG A 12 12.55 -23.60 -18.29
C ARG A 12 11.91 -22.23 -18.06
N MET A 13 10.58 -22.20 -18.00
CA MET A 13 9.82 -20.98 -17.72
C MET A 13 9.45 -20.89 -16.24
N LYS A 14 9.51 -19.70 -15.67
CA LYS A 14 8.99 -19.38 -14.34
C LYS A 14 7.94 -18.27 -14.48
N PHE A 15 6.83 -18.41 -13.78
CA PHE A 15 5.76 -17.43 -13.77
C PHE A 15 5.74 -16.70 -12.43
N ILE A 16 5.54 -15.39 -12.45
CA ILE A 16 5.22 -14.59 -11.27
C ILE A 16 3.77 -14.15 -11.44
N LEU A 17 2.92 -14.60 -10.54
CA LEU A 17 1.51 -14.21 -10.48
C LEU A 17 1.32 -13.26 -9.29
N THR A 18 0.66 -12.14 -9.54
CA THR A 18 0.33 -11.15 -8.50
C THR A 18 -1.17 -10.94 -8.45
N SER A 19 -1.75 -10.93 -7.26
CA SER A 19 -3.16 -10.61 -7.03
C SER A 19 -3.30 -9.73 -5.78
N ARG A 20 -4.51 -9.19 -5.57
CA ARG A 20 -4.90 -8.74 -4.22
C ARG A 20 -4.95 -9.94 -3.26
N PRO A 21 -4.85 -9.74 -1.93
CA PRO A 21 -5.02 -10.79 -0.94
C PRO A 21 -6.47 -11.26 -0.96
N ASP A 22 -6.78 -12.14 -1.91
CA ASP A 22 -8.08 -12.76 -2.09
C ASP A 22 -7.98 -14.18 -1.50
N SER A 23 -8.81 -14.46 -0.50
CA SER A 23 -8.80 -15.74 0.21
C SER A 23 -9.10 -16.92 -0.71
N TYR A 24 -9.89 -16.72 -1.76
CA TYR A 24 -10.19 -17.76 -2.74
C TYR A 24 -8.95 -18.10 -3.58
N ILE A 25 -8.23 -17.08 -4.06
CA ILE A 25 -6.98 -17.28 -4.79
C ILE A 25 -5.95 -17.95 -3.88
N PHE A 26 -5.80 -17.47 -2.65
CA PHE A 26 -4.78 -17.97 -1.74
C PHE A 26 -5.06 -19.40 -1.28
N SER A 27 -6.30 -19.73 -0.93
CA SER A 27 -6.68 -21.06 -0.43
C SER A 27 -6.64 -22.13 -1.51
N ASN A 28 -7.02 -21.77 -2.74
CA ASN A 28 -7.08 -22.74 -3.84
C ASN A 28 -5.76 -22.87 -4.60
N PHE A 29 -4.79 -21.99 -4.36
CA PHE A 29 -3.49 -22.05 -5.06
C PHE A 29 -2.79 -23.39 -4.86
N ASP A 30 -2.76 -23.90 -3.62
CA ASP A 30 -2.04 -25.16 -3.31
C ASP A 30 -2.76 -26.39 -3.87
N LEU A 31 -4.06 -26.28 -4.13
CA LEU A 31 -4.84 -27.34 -4.80
C LEU A 31 -4.47 -27.46 -6.28
N ILE A 32 -4.08 -26.35 -6.91
CA ILE A 32 -3.79 -26.27 -8.35
C ILE A 32 -2.28 -26.40 -8.61
N VAL A 33 -1.45 -25.83 -7.74
CA VAL A 33 0.00 -25.77 -7.85
C VAL A 33 0.61 -26.46 -6.63
N PRO A 34 1.12 -27.70 -6.78
CA PRO A 34 1.81 -28.39 -5.69
C PRO A 34 3.03 -27.60 -5.20
N GLU A 35 3.36 -27.69 -3.91
CA GLU A 35 4.52 -26.99 -3.31
C GLU A 35 5.85 -27.30 -4.02
N SER A 36 5.97 -28.45 -4.66
CA SER A 36 7.14 -28.83 -5.47
C SER A 36 7.31 -28.00 -6.74
N HIS A 37 6.27 -27.30 -7.18
CA HIS A 37 6.22 -26.55 -8.44
C HIS A 37 5.93 -25.04 -8.25
N GLY A 38 5.62 -24.60 -7.04
CA GLY A 38 5.36 -23.19 -6.76
C GLY A 38 5.31 -22.85 -5.28
N TRP A 39 5.39 -21.57 -4.99
CA TRP A 39 5.21 -21.01 -3.64
C TRP A 39 4.39 -19.72 -3.77
N LYS A 40 3.50 -19.49 -2.80
CA LYS A 40 2.74 -18.26 -2.62
C LYS A 40 3.23 -17.48 -1.41
N GLN A 41 3.33 -16.16 -1.54
CA GLN A 41 3.71 -15.26 -0.45
C GLN A 41 2.75 -14.08 -0.45
N ALA A 42 2.11 -13.82 0.69
CA ALA A 42 1.40 -12.57 0.90
C ALA A 42 2.42 -11.44 1.09
N LEU A 43 2.31 -10.40 0.26
CA LEU A 43 3.21 -9.23 0.29
C LEU A 43 2.61 -8.04 1.06
N GLN A 44 1.28 -7.95 1.14
CA GLN A 44 0.53 -6.89 1.82
C GLN A 44 -0.78 -7.50 2.36
N GLY A 45 -1.26 -7.02 3.51
CA GLY A 45 -2.66 -7.26 3.92
C GLY A 45 -2.98 -8.62 4.53
N ALA A 46 -2.02 -9.32 5.14
CA ALA A 46 -2.42 -10.35 6.11
C ALA A 46 -2.88 -9.61 7.37
N GLU A 47 -4.17 -9.68 7.66
CA GLU A 47 -4.91 -9.05 8.78
C GLU A 47 -4.43 -9.54 10.18
N SER A 48 -3.17 -9.92 10.31
CA SER A 48 -2.55 -10.34 11.55
C SER A 48 -1.64 -9.22 12.06
N PRO A 49 -1.67 -8.91 13.37
CA PRO A 49 -0.89 -7.85 14.00
C PRO A 49 0.60 -7.78 13.59
N PRO A 50 1.36 -8.89 13.48
CA PRO A 50 2.78 -8.82 13.11
C PRO A 50 3.04 -8.26 11.70
N HIS A 51 2.09 -8.38 10.77
CA HIS A 51 2.27 -7.87 9.41
C HIS A 51 2.03 -6.35 9.31
N GLN A 52 1.19 -5.81 10.19
CA GLN A 52 0.95 -4.36 10.27
C GLN A 52 2.18 -3.62 10.83
N GLU A 53 2.80 -4.18 11.88
CA GLU A 53 4.03 -3.63 12.45
C GLU A 53 5.18 -3.62 11.44
N MET A 54 5.36 -4.71 10.68
CA MET A 54 6.35 -4.77 9.60
C MET A 54 6.07 -3.73 8.51
N SER A 55 4.81 -3.59 8.07
CA SER A 55 4.47 -2.59 7.06
C SER A 55 4.74 -1.16 7.54
N HIS A 56 4.40 -0.84 8.79
CA HIS A 56 4.67 0.47 9.37
C HIS A 56 6.18 0.75 9.47
N HIS A 57 6.98 -0.27 9.78
CA HIS A 57 8.44 -0.14 9.81
C HIS A 57 9.00 0.16 8.42
N ASP A 58 8.60 -0.58 7.40
CA ASP A 58 9.07 -0.39 6.02
C ASP A 58 8.63 0.97 5.46
N ILE A 59 7.37 1.37 5.72
CA ILE A 59 6.85 2.69 5.36
C ILE A 59 7.67 3.79 6.05
N ARG A 60 7.95 3.65 7.34
CA ARG A 60 8.77 4.61 8.10
C ARG A 60 10.15 4.76 7.47
N MET A 61 10.82 3.65 7.18
CA MET A 61 12.17 3.65 6.61
C MET A 61 12.20 4.40 5.28
N VAL A 62 11.22 4.17 4.41
CA VAL A 62 11.19 4.83 3.11
C VAL A 62 10.79 6.30 3.19
N LEU A 63 9.80 6.64 4.02
CA LEU A 63 9.44 8.04 4.25
C LEU A 63 10.63 8.83 4.82
N ASP A 64 11.29 8.30 5.85
CA ASP A 64 12.48 8.91 6.46
C ASP A 64 13.60 9.11 5.43
N HIS A 65 13.91 8.08 4.63
CA HIS A 65 14.91 8.18 3.57
C HIS A 65 14.54 9.26 2.53
N LYS A 66 13.31 9.25 2.03
CA LYS A 66 12.83 10.20 1.02
C LYS A 66 12.80 11.64 1.54
N LEU A 67 12.34 11.83 2.76
CA LEU A 67 12.31 13.14 3.42
C LEU A 67 13.73 13.65 3.67
N ARG A 68 14.70 12.80 4.00
CA ARG A 68 16.12 13.20 4.07
C ARG A 68 16.67 13.66 2.72
N GLU A 69 16.36 12.96 1.63
CA GLU A 69 16.77 13.42 0.29
C GLU A 69 16.23 14.84 -0.02
N VAL A 70 15.01 15.14 0.41
CA VAL A 70 14.38 16.45 0.28
C VAL A 70 15.02 17.47 1.21
N ALA A 71 15.37 17.06 2.44
CA ALA A 71 16.10 17.87 3.41
C ALA A 71 17.43 18.36 2.87
N ASP A 72 18.22 17.44 2.33
CA ASP A 72 19.53 17.73 1.75
C ASP A 72 19.38 18.66 0.53
N HIS A 73 18.39 18.39 -0.33
CA HIS A 73 18.17 19.20 -1.53
C HIS A 73 17.78 20.65 -1.21
N HIS A 74 16.87 20.86 -0.25
CA HIS A 74 16.38 22.19 0.12
C HIS A 74 17.13 22.84 1.29
N HIS A 75 18.20 22.20 1.77
CA HIS A 75 18.98 22.62 2.93
C HIS A 75 18.06 22.88 4.13
N PHE A 76 17.20 21.90 4.45
CA PHE A 76 16.46 21.91 5.70
C PHE A 76 17.40 21.58 6.87
N GLY A 77 16.97 21.91 8.09
CA GLY A 77 17.73 21.58 9.28
C GLY A 77 17.83 20.07 9.50
N PRO A 78 18.79 19.60 10.32
CA PRO A 78 18.99 18.17 10.57
C PRO A 78 17.78 17.49 11.22
N ASP A 79 16.95 18.26 11.92
CA ASP A 79 15.73 17.78 12.58
C ASP A 79 14.49 17.83 11.68
N TRP A 80 14.65 18.10 10.37
CA TRP A 80 13.52 18.15 9.45
C TRP A 80 13.27 16.82 8.73
N PRO A 81 12.01 16.36 8.65
CA PRO A 81 10.87 16.87 9.44
C PRO A 81 10.97 16.44 10.90
N GLU A 82 10.24 17.14 11.77
CA GLU A 82 10.16 16.75 13.18
C GLU A 82 9.69 15.29 13.27
N LYS A 83 10.21 14.53 14.24
CA LYS A 83 9.93 13.10 14.38
C LYS A 83 8.42 12.83 14.48
N GLU A 84 7.69 13.72 15.13
CA GLU A 84 6.23 13.68 15.29
C GLU A 84 5.51 13.77 13.94
N LYS A 85 6.03 14.56 12.98
CA LYS A 85 5.46 14.68 11.63
C LYS A 85 5.70 13.43 10.80
N LEU A 86 6.88 12.81 10.92
CA LEU A 86 7.16 11.51 10.32
C LEU A 86 6.23 10.44 10.90
N ASP A 87 6.08 10.40 12.22
CA ASP A 87 5.21 9.44 12.90
C ASP A 87 3.74 9.60 12.47
N ALA A 88 3.27 10.84 12.32
CA ALA A 88 1.93 11.13 11.81
C ALA A 88 1.73 10.62 10.37
N LEU A 89 2.71 10.82 9.47
CA LEU A 89 2.63 10.31 8.09
C LEU A 89 2.62 8.78 8.04
N VAL A 90 3.44 8.12 8.86
CA VAL A 90 3.48 6.64 8.94
C VAL A 90 2.13 6.11 9.43
N LYS A 91 1.59 6.69 10.50
CA LYS A 91 0.28 6.29 11.04
C LYS A 91 -0.83 6.50 10.00
N LYS A 92 -0.76 7.60 9.25
CA LYS A 92 -1.77 7.93 8.23
C LYS A 92 -1.72 7.03 7.01
N ALA A 93 -0.56 6.42 6.72
CA ALA A 93 -0.48 5.40 5.67
C ALA A 93 -1.31 4.15 5.98
N ASP A 94 -1.53 3.87 7.27
CA ASP A 94 -2.43 2.83 7.80
C ASP A 94 -2.22 1.44 7.20
N GLY A 95 -0.96 1.11 6.84
CA GLY A 95 -0.57 -0.20 6.31
C GLY A 95 -0.32 -0.24 4.79
N PRO A 96 -1.19 0.27 3.90
CA PRO A 96 -0.94 0.26 2.46
C PRO A 96 0.21 1.17 2.01
N TRP A 97 1.09 0.60 1.18
CA TRP A 97 2.19 1.33 0.54
C TRP A 97 1.73 2.51 -0.35
N ILE A 98 0.53 2.40 -0.92
CA ILE A 98 0.05 3.37 -1.92
C ILE A 98 -0.03 4.80 -1.36
N TYR A 99 -0.43 4.96 -0.10
CA TYR A 99 -0.49 6.26 0.54
C TYR A 99 0.91 6.86 0.69
N ALA A 100 1.86 6.10 1.25
CA ALA A 100 3.24 6.54 1.44
C ALA A 100 3.89 6.97 0.12
N SER A 101 3.69 6.18 -0.95
CA SER A 101 4.20 6.52 -2.29
C SER A 101 3.58 7.81 -2.85
N THR A 102 2.30 8.04 -2.61
CA THR A 102 1.58 9.24 -3.06
C THR A 102 2.03 10.47 -2.28
N ALA A 103 2.17 10.35 -0.96
CA ALA A 103 2.71 11.41 -0.10
C ALA A 103 4.13 11.78 -0.51
N CYS A 104 4.99 10.80 -0.79
CA CYS A 104 6.32 11.04 -1.35
C CYS A 104 6.25 11.78 -2.69
N GLY A 105 5.37 11.38 -3.60
CA GLY A 105 5.20 12.07 -4.88
C GLY A 105 4.76 13.53 -4.73
N PHE A 106 3.98 13.84 -3.68
CA PHE A 106 3.49 15.18 -3.40
C PHE A 106 4.51 16.08 -2.69
N ILE A 107 5.27 15.52 -1.72
CA ILE A 107 6.24 16.28 -0.90
C ILE A 107 7.63 16.34 -1.58
N CYS A 108 8.05 15.27 -2.24
CA CYS A 108 9.45 15.07 -2.66
C CYS A 108 9.76 15.56 -4.08
N ASP A 109 8.94 16.45 -4.65
CA ASP A 109 9.26 17.08 -5.93
C ASP A 109 10.44 18.04 -5.75
N LYS A 110 11.60 17.67 -6.28
CA LYS A 110 12.84 18.47 -6.22
C LYS A 110 12.70 19.83 -6.90
N ARG A 111 11.72 20.02 -7.80
CA ARG A 111 11.47 21.30 -8.46
C ARG A 111 10.61 22.24 -7.62
N ALA A 112 10.00 21.73 -6.54
CA ALA A 112 9.16 22.52 -5.67
C ALA A 112 9.98 23.57 -4.91
N LYS A 113 9.31 24.67 -4.54
CA LYS A 113 9.91 25.67 -3.63
C LYS A 113 9.94 25.12 -2.20
N LYS A 114 10.91 25.59 -1.42
CA LYS A 114 11.11 25.20 -0.02
C LYS A 114 9.85 25.36 0.84
N GLU A 115 9.12 26.45 0.62
CA GLU A 115 7.89 26.79 1.32
C GLU A 115 6.74 25.84 0.94
N TRP A 116 6.68 25.45 -0.33
CA TRP A 116 5.67 24.52 -0.85
C TRP A 116 5.83 23.14 -0.22
N VAL A 117 7.05 22.62 -0.13
CA VAL A 117 7.33 21.32 0.49
C VAL A 117 6.84 21.28 1.95
N LYS A 118 7.10 22.33 2.72
CA LYS A 118 6.61 22.46 4.11
C LYS A 118 5.08 22.52 4.16
N GLN A 119 4.46 23.32 3.29
CA GLN A 119 3.00 23.41 3.20
C GLN A 119 2.37 22.06 2.83
N CYS A 120 2.93 21.33 1.87
CA CYS A 120 2.48 20.01 1.48
C CYS A 120 2.54 19.01 2.63
N LEU A 121 3.65 19.01 3.37
CA LEU A 121 3.80 18.17 4.55
C LEU A 121 2.73 18.51 5.62
N ASP A 122 2.56 19.80 5.93
CA ASP A 122 1.58 20.24 6.92
C ASP A 122 0.13 19.94 6.48
N LEU A 123 -0.17 20.06 5.18
CA LEU A 123 -1.48 19.70 4.61
C LEU A 123 -1.76 18.20 4.75
N LEU A 124 -0.76 17.36 4.47
CA LEU A 124 -0.91 15.91 4.62
C LEU A 124 -1.11 15.49 6.07
N ILE A 125 -0.56 16.22 7.04
CA ILE A 125 -0.71 15.92 8.46
C ILE A 125 -2.02 16.45 9.03
N LYS A 126 -2.48 17.64 8.60
CA LYS A 126 -3.73 18.25 9.09
C LYS A 126 -5.01 17.57 8.61
N ASP A 127 -4.94 16.83 7.51
CA ASP A 127 -6.11 16.11 7.01
C ASP A 127 -6.33 14.87 7.87
N ASP A 128 -7.36 14.88 8.72
CA ASP A 128 -7.63 13.77 9.66
C ASP A 128 -8.28 12.54 8.99
N ARG A 129 -8.62 12.63 7.70
CA ARG A 129 -9.29 11.54 6.99
C ARG A 129 -8.32 10.38 6.75
N HIS A 130 -8.78 9.17 7.04
CA HIS A 130 -8.04 7.98 6.64
C HIS A 130 -8.05 7.84 5.11
N PRO A 131 -6.97 7.32 4.49
CA PRO A 131 -6.85 7.28 3.02
C PRO A 131 -8.00 6.55 2.31
N HIS A 132 -8.64 5.61 3.00
CA HIS A 132 -9.71 4.76 2.49
C HIS A 132 -11.10 5.12 3.03
N GLU A 133 -11.24 6.08 3.96
CA GLU A 133 -12.51 6.39 4.65
C GLU A 133 -13.67 6.69 3.68
N ARG A 134 -13.39 7.44 2.60
CA ARG A 134 -14.40 7.73 1.57
C ARG A 134 -14.76 6.50 0.74
N LEU A 135 -13.81 5.61 0.47
CA LEU A 135 -14.05 4.38 -0.27
C LEU A 135 -14.88 3.42 0.59
N ASP A 136 -14.55 3.30 1.87
CA ASP A 136 -15.28 2.47 2.83
C ASP A 136 -16.74 2.89 2.94
N GLY A 137 -17.02 4.21 2.97
CA GLY A 137 -18.39 4.73 2.93
C GLY A 137 -19.14 4.27 1.68
N ILE A 138 -18.55 4.43 0.50
CA ILE A 138 -19.16 3.98 -0.77
C ILE A 138 -19.41 2.47 -0.76
N TYR A 139 -18.43 1.67 -0.34
CA TYR A 139 -18.59 0.22 -0.24
C TYR A 139 -19.69 -0.17 0.76
N THR A 140 -19.74 0.50 1.90
CA THR A 140 -20.77 0.27 2.92
C THR A 140 -22.17 0.55 2.39
N ASP A 141 -22.33 1.64 1.66
CA ASP A 141 -23.63 2.02 1.08
C ASP A 141 -24.08 1.00 0.01
N VAL A 142 -23.17 0.58 -0.88
CA VAL A 142 -23.45 -0.44 -1.90
C VAL A 142 -23.80 -1.78 -1.26
N LEU A 143 -23.05 -2.20 -0.23
CA LEU A 143 -23.33 -3.46 0.46
C LEU A 143 -24.67 -3.42 1.18
N ARG A 144 -25.03 -2.28 1.79
CA ARG A 144 -26.33 -2.12 2.44
C ARG A 144 -27.48 -2.23 1.45
N ASP A 145 -27.41 -1.54 0.32
CA ASP A 145 -28.42 -1.60 -0.74
C ASP A 145 -28.64 -3.04 -1.26
N VAL A 146 -27.55 -3.74 -1.56
CA VAL A 146 -27.62 -5.14 -2.04
C VAL A 146 -28.20 -6.09 -0.99
N LEU A 147 -27.90 -5.87 0.30
CA LEU A 147 -28.41 -6.70 1.40
C LEU A 147 -29.86 -6.39 1.78
N GLU A 148 -30.31 -5.14 1.66
CA GLU A 148 -31.71 -4.74 1.87
C GLU A 148 -32.63 -5.27 0.78
N VAL A 149 -32.15 -5.40 -0.47
CA VAL A 149 -32.90 -6.02 -1.57
C VAL A 149 -33.00 -7.55 -1.42
N ALA A 150 -32.12 -8.17 -0.63
CA ALA A 150 -32.04 -9.63 -0.46
C ALA A 150 -32.90 -10.19 0.68
N THR A 151 -33.58 -9.35 1.48
CA THR A 151 -34.57 -9.84 2.44
C THR A 151 -35.83 -10.28 1.69
N PRO A 152 -36.22 -11.57 1.73
CA PRO A 152 -37.45 -12.03 1.11
C PRO A 152 -38.65 -11.36 1.81
N GLU A 153 -39.54 -10.75 1.03
CA GLU A 153 -40.90 -10.48 1.51
C GLU A 153 -41.53 -11.81 1.95
N GLU A 154 -42.14 -11.81 3.13
CA GLU A 154 -42.70 -12.96 3.87
C GLU A 154 -43.63 -13.87 3.05
#